data_AF-A0AAE7BT38-F1
#
_entry.id   AF-A0AAE7BT38-F1
#
_cell.length_a   1.000
_cell.length_b   1.000
_cell.length_c   1.000
_cell.angle_alpha   90.00
_cell.angle_beta   90.00
_cell.angle_gamma   90.00
#
_symmetry.space_group_name_H-M   'P 1'
#
loop_
_entity.id
_entity.type
_entity.pdbx_description
1 polymer ?
#
loop_
_entity_poly.entity_id
_entity_poly.type
_entity_poly.pdbx_seq_one_letter_code
_entity_poly.pdbx_strand_id
1 'polypeptide(L)'
;MNHNQIEIIAIAAQRGCEKSKELVYKDFIPIINDYVNRNWYKVQNEASLTKELIDALDETIKDFNVEKGSFSRLARFNLERCFRKFIKRRKYSRTDNIPLEIEIDDEGNTIIGTLADTFRETEQEMIIRESINEKIALLAKGDSRKKAILLAWSDGFYNDSALSELLAQLFGGKPDSHRRSITRFRSFCQTTLPRIV
;
A
#
# COMPACT_ATOMS: atom_id res chain seq x y z
N MET A 1 14.36 -3.34 20.83
CA MET A 1 14.67 -2.90 22.21
C MET A 1 14.17 -3.92 23.24
N ASN A 2 14.59 -3.91 24.51
CA ASN A 2 14.04 -4.85 25.51
C ASN A 2 12.68 -4.36 26.07
N HIS A 3 11.81 -5.26 26.54
CA HIS A 3 10.41 -4.92 26.88
C HIS A 3 10.30 -3.80 27.93
N ASN A 4 11.02 -3.89 29.04
CA ASN A 4 10.96 -2.86 30.09
C ASN A 4 11.52 -1.50 29.63
N GLN A 5 12.42 -1.48 28.64
CA GLN A 5 12.98 -0.24 28.11
C GLN A 5 11.96 0.51 27.24
N ILE A 6 11.16 -0.20 26.43
CA ILE A 6 10.15 0.46 25.58
C ILE A 6 9.02 1.07 26.39
N GLU A 7 8.63 0.45 27.51
CA GLU A 7 7.60 1.01 28.39
C GLU A 7 8.05 2.34 29.02
N ILE A 8 9.28 2.40 29.54
CA ILE A 8 9.85 3.63 30.13
C ILE A 8 9.98 4.73 29.08
N ILE A 9 10.46 4.38 27.88
CA ILE A 9 10.63 5.32 26.77
C ILE A 9 9.27 5.83 26.30
N ALA A 10 8.24 4.97 26.21
CA ALA A 10 6.89 5.38 25.85
C ALA A 10 6.27 6.36 26.85
N ILE A 11 6.44 6.13 28.17
CA ILE A 11 5.99 7.08 29.21
C ILE A 11 6.70 8.43 29.07
N ALA A 12 8.00 8.43 28.83
CA ALA A 12 8.76 9.66 28.63
C ALA A 12 8.30 10.41 27.35
N ALA A 13 8.03 9.68 26.27
CA ALA A 13 7.49 10.23 25.02
C ALA A 13 6.09 10.83 25.23
N GLN A 14 5.22 10.14 25.96
CA GLN A 14 3.88 10.63 26.33
C GLN A 14 3.94 11.96 27.10
N ARG A 15 4.95 12.13 27.97
CA ARG A 15 5.19 13.36 28.74
C ARG A 15 5.84 14.49 27.92
N GLY A 16 6.05 14.29 26.62
CA GLY A 16 6.60 15.29 25.70
C GLY A 16 8.11 15.23 25.49
N CYS A 17 8.80 14.14 25.88
CA CYS A 17 10.22 13.99 25.57
C CYS A 17 10.44 13.59 24.11
N GLU A 18 10.92 14.54 23.29
CA GLU A 18 11.12 14.34 21.85
C GLU A 18 12.10 13.19 21.55
N LYS A 19 13.24 13.12 22.25
CA LYS A 19 14.22 12.02 22.09
C LYS A 19 13.61 10.66 22.37
N SER A 20 12.70 10.58 23.35
CA SER A 20 12.01 9.32 23.64
C SER A 20 11.01 8.98 22.54
N LYS A 21 10.31 9.97 21.98
CA LYS A 21 9.41 9.80 20.84
C LYS A 21 10.15 9.27 19.60
N GLU A 22 11.32 9.85 19.29
CA GLU A 22 12.21 9.38 18.22
C GLU A 22 12.63 7.92 18.42
N LEU A 23 12.95 7.52 19.66
CA LEU A 23 13.32 6.14 19.99
C LEU A 23 12.15 5.16 19.81
N VAL A 24 10.92 5.58 20.13
CA VAL A 24 9.72 4.79 19.81
C VAL A 24 9.58 4.63 18.30
N TYR A 25 9.68 5.72 17.53
CA TYR A 25 9.61 5.65 16.07
C TYR A 25 10.69 4.73 15.49
N LYS A 26 11.92 4.78 15.99
CA LYS A 26 13.00 3.92 15.53
C LYS A 26 12.67 2.42 15.67
N ASP A 27 11.96 2.02 16.73
CA ASP A 27 11.58 0.62 16.97
C ASP A 27 10.34 0.20 16.15
N PHE A 28 9.44 1.14 15.83
CA PHE A 28 8.15 0.85 15.18
C PHE A 28 8.09 1.17 13.67
N ILE A 29 8.90 2.09 13.15
CA ILE A 29 8.98 2.38 11.71
C ILE A 29 9.28 1.11 10.90
N PRO A 30 10.23 0.24 11.28
CA PRO A 30 10.45 -1.01 10.54
C PRO A 30 9.21 -1.91 10.47
N ILE A 31 8.39 -1.93 11.53
CA ILE A 31 7.13 -2.68 11.58
C ILE A 31 6.11 -2.05 10.63
N ILE A 32 5.95 -0.73 10.67
CA ILE A 32 5.07 0.02 9.77
C ILE A 32 5.46 -0.22 8.31
N ASN A 33 6.75 -0.13 8.00
CA ASN A 33 7.28 -0.39 6.66
C ASN A 33 7.03 -1.83 6.23
N ASP A 34 7.19 -2.82 7.11
CA ASP A 34 6.85 -4.22 6.80
C ASP A 34 5.34 -4.39 6.49
N TYR A 35 4.47 -3.71 7.24
CA TYR A 35 3.02 -3.70 6.96
C TYR A 35 2.70 -3.13 5.59
N VAL A 36 3.27 -1.98 5.26
CA VAL A 36 3.07 -1.31 3.97
C VAL A 36 3.64 -2.16 2.85
N ASN A 37 4.89 -2.63 2.96
CA ASN A 37 5.58 -3.45 1.97
C ASN A 37 4.94 -4.82 1.75
N ARG A 38 4.28 -5.42 2.75
CA ARG A 38 3.56 -6.70 2.56
C ARG A 38 2.17 -6.52 1.97
N ASN A 39 1.66 -5.29 1.95
CA ASN A 39 0.29 -5.01 1.54
C ASN A 39 0.21 -3.88 0.51
N TRP A 40 1.31 -3.49 -0.11
CA TRP A 40 1.36 -2.43 -1.13
C TRP A 40 0.36 -2.70 -2.26
N TYR A 41 0.26 -3.95 -2.70
CA TYR A 41 -0.73 -4.41 -3.69
C TYR A 41 -2.19 -4.38 -3.18
N LYS A 42 -2.46 -3.86 -1.98
CA LYS A 42 -3.82 -3.62 -1.48
C LYS A 42 -4.11 -2.14 -1.31
N VAL A 43 -3.12 -1.27 -1.52
CA VAL A 43 -3.19 0.18 -1.29
C VAL A 43 -2.69 0.95 -2.50
N GLN A 44 -3.48 1.91 -2.98
CA GLN A 44 -3.09 2.76 -4.12
C GLN A 44 -2.00 3.77 -3.75
N ASN A 45 -1.89 4.12 -2.46
CA ASN A 45 -0.91 5.08 -1.98
C ASN A 45 -0.31 4.58 -0.65
N GLU A 46 0.94 4.12 -0.71
CA GLU A 46 1.72 3.66 0.44
C GLU A 46 1.92 4.78 1.47
N ALA A 47 2.12 6.03 1.03
CA ALA A 47 2.32 7.18 1.90
C ALA A 47 1.06 7.50 2.73
N SER A 48 -0.13 7.34 2.14
CA SER A 48 -1.40 7.52 2.85
C SER A 48 -1.58 6.49 3.97
N LEU A 49 -1.27 5.22 3.69
CA LEU A 49 -1.30 4.18 4.73
C LEU A 49 -0.23 4.42 5.79
N THR A 50 1.00 4.78 5.37
CA THR A 50 2.12 5.06 6.27
C THR A 50 1.78 6.18 7.23
N LYS A 51 1.21 7.29 6.72
CA LYS A 51 0.76 8.42 7.54
C LYS A 51 -0.27 7.97 8.58
N GLU A 52 -1.32 7.25 8.18
CA GLU A 52 -2.35 6.81 9.14
C GLU A 52 -1.81 5.84 10.20
N LEU A 53 -0.80 5.02 9.87
CA LEU A 53 -0.14 4.14 10.82
C LEU A 53 0.76 4.92 11.80
N ILE A 54 1.46 5.95 11.32
CA ILE A 54 2.22 6.87 12.18
C ILE A 54 1.28 7.66 13.10
N ASP A 55 0.18 8.19 12.58
CA ASP A 55 -0.83 8.90 13.37
C ASP A 55 -1.42 7.97 14.45
N ALA A 56 -1.71 6.71 14.11
CA ALA A 56 -2.18 5.72 15.09
C ALA A 56 -1.12 5.40 16.17
N LEU A 57 0.17 5.40 15.83
CA LEU A 57 1.24 5.25 16.79
C LEU A 57 1.33 6.46 17.72
N ASP A 58 1.19 7.67 17.18
CA ASP A 58 1.17 8.92 17.96
C ASP A 58 0.01 8.95 18.96
N GLU A 59 -1.19 8.61 18.53
CA GLU A 59 -2.33 8.47 19.43
C GLU A 59 -2.08 7.39 20.50
N THR A 60 -1.42 6.29 20.13
CA THR A 60 -1.06 5.26 21.10
C THR A 60 -0.05 5.75 22.14
N ILE A 61 0.92 6.60 21.76
CA ILE A 61 1.87 7.23 22.68
C ILE A 61 1.12 8.17 23.64
N LYS A 62 0.21 8.99 23.12
CA LYS A 62 -0.59 9.94 23.93
C LYS A 62 -1.46 9.22 24.97
N ASP A 63 -2.14 8.16 24.54
CA ASP A 63 -3.12 7.44 25.37
C ASP A 63 -2.49 6.34 26.25
N PHE A 64 -1.17 6.14 26.15
CA PHE A 64 -0.53 5.02 26.83
C PHE A 64 -0.69 5.11 28.35
N ASN A 65 -1.08 4.00 28.98
CA ASN A 65 -1.09 3.89 30.43
C ASN A 65 -0.46 2.55 30.81
N VAL A 66 0.64 2.63 31.54
CA VAL A 66 1.44 1.48 31.99
C VAL A 66 0.64 0.51 32.87
N GLU A 67 -0.35 0.99 33.62
CA GLU A 67 -1.22 0.14 34.45
C GLU A 67 -2.16 -0.72 33.61
N LYS A 68 -2.47 -0.30 32.39
CA LYS A 68 -3.36 -1.03 31.47
C LYS A 68 -2.63 -2.10 30.65
N GLY A 69 -1.30 -2.17 30.74
CA GLY A 69 -0.49 -3.21 30.11
C GLY A 69 0.68 -2.67 29.30
N SER A 70 1.17 -3.49 28.36
CA SER A 70 2.36 -3.17 27.56
C SER A 70 2.05 -2.26 26.37
N PHE A 71 2.84 -1.20 26.24
CA PHE A 71 2.89 -0.32 25.08
C PHE A 71 3.16 -1.11 23.80
N SER A 72 4.13 -2.05 23.83
CA SER A 72 4.49 -2.81 22.63
C SER A 72 3.32 -3.62 22.06
N ARG A 73 2.54 -4.25 22.95
CA ARG A 73 1.33 -4.99 22.56
C ARG A 73 0.24 -4.04 22.08
N LEU A 74 0.01 -2.94 22.80
CA LEU A 74 -1.01 -1.95 22.46
C LEU A 74 -0.75 -1.31 21.10
N ALA A 75 0.49 -0.87 20.84
CA ALA A 75 0.91 -0.27 19.58
C ALA A 75 0.73 -1.24 18.41
N ARG A 76 1.19 -2.49 18.53
CA ARG A 76 0.98 -3.50 17.47
C ARG A 76 -0.50 -3.75 17.21
N PHE A 77 -1.31 -3.85 18.26
CA PHE A 77 -2.75 -4.03 18.13
C PHE A 77 -3.42 -2.85 17.43
N ASN A 78 -3.07 -1.61 17.80
CA ASN A 78 -3.62 -0.39 17.20
C ASN A 78 -3.19 -0.21 15.75
N LEU A 79 -1.93 -0.53 15.42
CA LEU A 79 -1.43 -0.54 14.03
C LEU A 79 -2.20 -1.54 13.16
N GLU A 80 -2.36 -2.78 13.62
CA GLU A 80 -3.14 -3.81 12.92
C GLU A 80 -4.61 -3.37 12.75
N ARG A 81 -5.21 -2.79 13.79
CA ARG A 81 -6.59 -2.27 13.75
C ARG A 81 -6.73 -1.12 12.75
N CYS A 82 -5.77 -0.18 12.72
CA CYS A 82 -5.73 0.94 11.78
C CYS A 82 -5.63 0.41 10.35
N PHE A 83 -4.68 -0.49 10.08
CA PHE A 83 -4.52 -1.14 8.79
C PHE A 83 -5.82 -1.81 8.30
N ARG A 84 -6.47 -2.63 9.14
CA ARG A 84 -7.75 -3.28 8.79
C ARG A 84 -8.85 -2.27 8.45
N LYS A 85 -8.94 -1.17 9.21
CA LYS A 85 -9.90 -0.09 8.92
C LYS A 85 -9.60 0.60 7.60
N PHE A 86 -8.33 0.87 7.30
CA PHE A 86 -7.90 1.46 6.03
C PHE A 86 -8.34 0.60 4.84
N ILE A 87 -8.03 -0.70 4.89
CA ILE A 87 -8.41 -1.65 3.84
C ILE A 87 -9.94 -1.77 3.73
N LYS A 88 -10.67 -1.84 4.85
CA LYS A 88 -12.13 -1.94 4.85
C LYS A 88 -12.79 -0.70 4.23
N ARG A 89 -12.37 0.52 4.60
CA ARG A 89 -12.87 1.77 3.99
C ARG A 89 -12.69 1.78 2.48
N ARG A 90 -11.55 1.29 1.99
CA ARG A 90 -11.29 1.16 0.55
C ARG A 90 -12.21 0.16 -0.14
N LYS A 91 -12.55 -0.96 0.51
CA LYS A 91 -13.47 -1.96 -0.05
C LYS A 91 -14.88 -1.39 -0.27
N TYR A 92 -15.38 -0.60 0.68
CA TYR A 92 -16.69 0.07 0.53
C TYR A 92 -16.66 1.15 -0.55
N SER A 93 -15.59 1.95 -0.63
CA SER A 93 -15.42 2.94 -1.71
C SER A 93 -15.30 2.33 -3.12
N ARG A 94 -15.02 1.02 -3.24
CA ARG A 94 -15.04 0.29 -4.52
C ARG A 94 -16.42 -0.25 -4.91
N THR A 95 -17.35 -0.36 -3.96
CA THR A 95 -18.65 -1.01 -4.20
C THR A 95 -19.73 0.00 -4.62
N ASP A 96 -19.51 1.30 -4.37
CA ASP A 96 -20.44 2.39 -4.72
C ASP A 96 -20.01 3.21 -5.95
N ASN A 97 -19.04 2.75 -6.75
CA ASN A 97 -18.69 3.45 -7.99
C ASN A 97 -19.55 2.95 -9.16
N ILE A 98 -20.65 3.67 -9.35
CA ILE A 98 -21.22 4.23 -10.60
C ILE A 98 -20.61 3.66 -11.91
N PRO A 99 -21.44 3.26 -12.90
CA PRO A 99 -20.95 2.76 -14.20
C PRO A 99 -19.99 3.75 -14.85
N LEU A 100 -18.85 3.27 -15.36
CA LEU A 100 -18.07 4.05 -16.32
C LEU A 100 -18.90 4.17 -17.61
N GLU A 101 -19.51 5.33 -17.84
CA GLU A 101 -19.82 5.76 -19.20
C GLU A 101 -18.48 6.04 -19.89
N ILE A 102 -18.15 5.15 -20.83
CA ILE A 102 -17.01 5.31 -21.72
C ILE A 102 -17.54 6.09 -22.91
N GLU A 103 -17.25 7.39 -22.99
CA GLU A 103 -17.44 8.13 -24.24
C GLU A 103 -16.25 7.83 -25.17
N ILE A 104 -16.61 7.39 -26.37
CA ILE A 104 -15.69 7.06 -27.46
C ILE A 104 -15.89 8.15 -28.51
N ASP A 105 -14.80 8.76 -28.99
CA ASP A 105 -14.90 9.71 -30.10
C ASP A 105 -15.23 9.01 -31.43
N ASP A 106 -15.58 9.81 -32.43
CA ASP A 106 -15.96 9.33 -33.77
C ASP A 106 -14.80 8.59 -34.49
N GLU A 107 -13.56 8.70 -33.99
CA GLU A 107 -12.38 7.97 -34.47
C GLU A 107 -12.07 6.68 -33.67
N GLY A 108 -12.88 6.32 -32.68
CA GLY A 108 -12.72 5.10 -31.90
C GLY A 108 -11.70 5.18 -30.75
N ASN A 109 -11.25 6.39 -30.39
CA ASN A 109 -10.37 6.61 -29.25
C ASN A 109 -11.20 6.86 -27.97
N THR A 110 -10.71 6.32 -26.86
CA THR A 110 -11.28 6.61 -25.54
C THR A 110 -10.86 8.01 -25.12
N ILE A 111 -11.81 8.94 -25.01
CA ILE A 111 -11.54 10.27 -24.47
C ILE A 111 -11.43 10.15 -22.95
N ILE A 112 -10.21 10.08 -22.43
CA ILE A 112 -9.95 10.28 -21.00
C ILE A 112 -9.88 11.79 -20.79
N GLY A 113 -10.96 12.37 -20.27
CA GLY A 113 -10.99 13.79 -19.90
C GLY A 113 -9.90 14.11 -18.87
N THR A 114 -8.77 14.65 -19.33
CA THR A 114 -7.73 15.22 -18.47
C THR A 114 -8.28 16.47 -17.80
N LEU A 115 -8.57 16.39 -16.50
CA LEU A 115 -8.79 17.57 -15.69
C LEU A 115 -7.42 18.15 -15.30
N ALA A 116 -7.05 19.25 -15.93
CA ALA A 116 -5.83 19.98 -15.61
C ALA A 116 -5.97 20.76 -14.28
N ASP A 117 -5.13 20.35 -13.33
CA ASP A 117 -4.27 21.18 -12.49
C ASP A 117 -4.84 22.08 -11.37
N THR A 118 -4.58 21.68 -10.13
CA THR A 118 -4.34 22.61 -9.01
C THR A 118 -3.21 22.09 -8.12
N PHE A 119 -1.98 22.40 -8.53
CA PHE A 119 -0.86 22.80 -7.65
C PHE A 119 -0.72 22.08 -6.31
N ARG A 120 -0.21 20.84 -6.35
CA ARG A 120 0.68 20.29 -5.31
C ARG A 120 1.35 18.97 -5.74
N GLU A 121 1.89 18.92 -6.96
CA GLU A 121 2.87 17.89 -7.32
C GLU A 121 4.17 18.18 -6.55
N THR A 122 4.24 17.67 -5.33
CA THR A 122 5.46 17.69 -4.53
C THR A 122 6.40 16.62 -5.07
N GLU A 123 7.70 16.89 -5.13
CA GLU A 123 8.79 15.94 -5.44
C GLU A 123 8.56 14.50 -4.93
N GLN A 124 7.84 14.36 -3.81
CA GLN A 124 7.44 13.09 -3.23
C GLN A 124 6.59 12.22 -4.16
N GLU A 125 5.63 12.77 -4.92
CA GLU A 125 4.82 11.98 -5.87
C GLU A 125 5.64 11.51 -7.08
N MET A 126 6.60 12.33 -7.51
CA MET A 126 7.55 11.97 -8.57
C MET A 126 8.49 10.84 -8.11
N ILE A 127 9.06 10.95 -6.91
CA ILE A 127 9.91 9.92 -6.30
C ILE A 127 9.13 8.61 -6.09
N ILE A 128 7.86 8.69 -5.69
CA ILE A 128 6.99 7.51 -5.53
C ILE A 128 6.71 6.87 -6.89
N ARG A 129 6.38 7.65 -7.93
CA ARG A 129 6.18 7.14 -9.29
C ARG A 129 7.43 6.50 -9.87
N GLU A 130 8.60 7.12 -9.68
CA GLU A 130 9.89 6.57 -10.11
C GLU A 130 10.21 5.25 -9.39
N SER A 131 10.04 5.20 -8.07
CA SER A 131 10.22 3.98 -7.28
C SER A 131 9.26 2.84 -7.69
N ILE A 132 8.00 3.16 -8.02
CA ILE A 132 7.05 2.18 -8.56
C ILE A 132 7.52 1.67 -9.92
N ASN A 133 7.95 2.56 -10.83
CA ASN A 133 8.45 2.17 -12.14
C ASN A 133 9.70 1.28 -12.08
N GLU A 134 10.62 1.55 -11.17
CA GLU A 134 11.80 0.71 -10.92
C GLU A 134 11.42 -0.68 -10.41
N LYS A 135 10.52 -0.75 -9.41
CA LYS A 135 9.99 -2.03 -8.91
C LYS A 135 9.28 -2.82 -10.02
N ILE A 136 8.50 -2.12 -10.86
CA ILE A 136 7.82 -2.74 -12.01
C ILE A 136 8.85 -3.32 -12.99
N ALA A 137 9.87 -2.54 -13.35
CA ALA A 137 10.91 -2.98 -14.27
C ALA A 137 11.66 -4.21 -13.73
N LEU A 138 12.04 -4.18 -12.44
CA LEU A 138 12.76 -5.26 -11.76
C LEU A 138 11.94 -6.55 -11.66
N LEU A 139 10.65 -6.44 -11.33
CA LEU A 139 9.77 -7.61 -11.16
C LEU A 139 9.28 -8.16 -12.50
N ALA A 140 9.05 -7.31 -13.49
CA ALA A 140 8.67 -7.74 -14.84
C ALA A 140 9.84 -8.43 -15.57
N LYS A 141 11.09 -7.98 -15.34
CA LYS A 141 12.29 -8.49 -16.05
C LYS A 141 12.11 -8.53 -17.57
N GLY A 142 11.47 -7.51 -18.14
CA GLY A 142 11.19 -7.40 -19.57
C GLY A 142 10.00 -8.21 -20.09
N ASP A 143 9.30 -8.97 -19.23
CA ASP A 143 8.08 -9.70 -19.61
C ASP A 143 6.88 -8.73 -19.68
N SER A 144 6.33 -8.56 -20.89
CA SER A 144 5.23 -7.64 -21.18
C SER A 144 3.95 -7.99 -20.44
N ARG A 145 3.67 -9.28 -20.22
CA ARG A 145 2.49 -9.74 -19.48
C ARG A 145 2.63 -9.44 -17.99
N LYS A 146 3.81 -9.70 -17.41
CA LYS A 146 4.10 -9.34 -16.01
C LYS A 146 4.04 -7.83 -15.80
N LYS A 147 4.57 -7.06 -16.74
CA LYS A 147 4.47 -5.60 -16.73
C LYS A 147 3.01 -5.14 -16.74
N ALA A 148 2.17 -5.68 -17.61
CA ALA A 148 0.74 -5.36 -17.64
C ALA A 148 0.02 -5.72 -16.34
N ILE A 149 0.35 -6.87 -15.72
CA ILE A 149 -0.20 -7.25 -14.40
C ILE A 149 0.21 -6.24 -13.32
N LEU A 150 1.49 -5.83 -13.30
CA LEU A 150 1.99 -4.89 -12.30
C LEU A 150 1.44 -3.49 -12.47
N LEU A 151 1.29 -3.02 -13.72
CA LEU A 151 0.65 -1.73 -14.03
C LEU A 151 -0.82 -1.73 -13.61
N ALA A 152 -1.55 -2.79 -13.94
CA ALA A 152 -2.93 -2.96 -13.48
C ALA A 152 -2.99 -2.91 -11.94
N TRP A 153 -2.07 -3.59 -11.24
CA TRP A 153 -2.00 -3.52 -9.79
C TRP A 153 -1.63 -2.13 -9.26
N SER A 154 -0.68 -1.41 -9.86
CA SER A 154 -0.31 -0.05 -9.43
C SER A 154 -1.47 0.92 -9.57
N ASP A 155 -2.30 0.75 -10.60
CA ASP A 155 -3.50 1.57 -10.84
C ASP A 155 -4.67 1.18 -9.91
N GLY A 156 -4.49 0.11 -9.12
CA GLY A 156 -5.49 -0.39 -8.20
C GLY A 156 -6.49 -1.35 -8.86
N PHE A 157 -6.14 -2.01 -9.95
CA PHE A 157 -6.97 -3.01 -10.59
C PHE A 157 -6.63 -4.43 -10.08
N TYR A 158 -7.27 -4.84 -8.97
CA TYR A 158 -7.00 -6.11 -8.29
C TYR A 158 -8.05 -7.21 -8.52
N ASN A 159 -9.00 -6.98 -9.42
CA ASN A 159 -9.98 -8.00 -9.79
C ASN A 159 -9.29 -8.99 -10.74
N ASP A 160 -8.79 -10.11 -10.21
CA ASP A 160 -8.04 -11.12 -10.98
C ASP A 160 -8.87 -11.73 -12.13
N SER A 161 -10.21 -11.77 -12.00
CA SER A 161 -11.08 -12.24 -13.09
C SER A 161 -11.11 -11.23 -14.24
N ALA A 162 -11.39 -9.96 -13.95
CA ALA A 162 -11.40 -8.91 -14.96
C ALA A 162 -9.99 -8.67 -15.54
N LEU A 163 -8.95 -8.81 -14.73
CA LEU A 163 -7.55 -8.75 -15.19
C LEU A 163 -7.21 -9.93 -16.08
N SER A 164 -7.71 -11.14 -15.79
CA SER A 164 -7.48 -12.29 -16.65
C SER A 164 -8.16 -12.16 -18.02
N GLU A 165 -9.32 -11.50 -18.07
CA GLU A 165 -10.02 -11.18 -19.32
C GLU A 165 -9.28 -10.10 -20.10
N LEU A 166 -8.85 -9.02 -19.45
CA LEU A 166 -8.04 -7.97 -20.07
C LEU A 166 -6.73 -8.54 -20.64
N LEU A 167 -6.05 -9.43 -19.92
CA LEU A 167 -4.84 -10.08 -20.42
C LEU A 167 -5.13 -11.02 -21.59
N ALA A 168 -6.30 -11.67 -21.62
CA ALA A 168 -6.73 -12.47 -22.76
C ALA A 168 -6.97 -11.61 -23.99
N GLN A 169 -7.55 -10.41 -23.82
CA GLN A 169 -7.73 -9.44 -24.90
C GLN A 169 -6.39 -8.90 -25.42
N LEU A 170 -5.47 -8.54 -24.53
CA LEU A 170 -4.18 -7.94 -24.88
C LEU A 170 -3.15 -8.93 -25.44
N PHE A 171 -3.12 -10.16 -24.91
CA PHE A 171 -2.07 -11.15 -25.23
C PHE A 171 -2.61 -12.43 -25.85
N GLY A 172 -3.91 -12.51 -26.12
CA GLY A 172 -4.58 -13.72 -26.62
C GLY A 172 -4.66 -14.84 -25.58
N GLY A 173 -5.29 -15.95 -25.96
CA GLY A 173 -5.44 -17.14 -25.10
C GLY A 173 -6.65 -17.10 -24.17
N LYS A 174 -6.76 -18.11 -23.29
CA LYS A 174 -7.91 -18.26 -22.39
C LYS A 174 -7.72 -17.46 -21.09
N PRO A 175 -8.74 -16.73 -20.60
CA PRO A 175 -8.67 -16.03 -19.31
C PRO A 175 -8.21 -16.93 -18.16
N ASP A 176 -8.64 -18.20 -18.16
CA ASP A 176 -8.23 -19.17 -17.13
C ASP A 176 -6.71 -19.43 -17.07
N SER A 177 -6.02 -19.38 -18.22
CA SER A 177 -4.57 -19.49 -18.29
C SER A 177 -3.90 -18.24 -17.71
N HIS A 178 -4.45 -17.07 -18.00
CA HIS A 178 -3.98 -15.80 -17.46
C HIS A 178 -4.21 -15.70 -15.96
N ARG A 179 -5.35 -16.18 -15.45
CA ARG A 179 -5.64 -16.27 -14.01
C ARG A 179 -4.57 -17.09 -13.28
N ARG A 180 -4.18 -18.25 -13.83
CA ARG A 180 -3.07 -19.05 -13.28
C ARG A 180 -1.75 -18.30 -13.32
N SER A 181 -1.50 -17.55 -14.39
CA SER A 181 -0.29 -16.74 -14.54
C SER A 181 -0.23 -15.61 -13.53
N ILE A 182 -1.34 -14.89 -13.30
CA ILE A 182 -1.50 -13.87 -12.26
C ILE A 182 -1.20 -14.48 -10.89
N THR A 183 -1.80 -15.62 -10.55
CA THR A 183 -1.59 -16.27 -9.24
C THR A 183 -0.13 -16.66 -9.03
N ARG A 184 0.49 -17.33 -10.01
CA ARG A 184 1.91 -17.72 -9.94
C ARG A 184 2.82 -16.51 -9.82
N PHE A 185 2.51 -15.46 -10.57
CA PHE A 185 3.31 -14.25 -10.55
C PHE A 185 3.16 -13.48 -9.23
N ARG A 186 1.96 -13.46 -8.64
CA ARG A 186 1.74 -12.93 -7.29
C ARG A 186 2.63 -13.65 -6.27
N SER A 187 2.66 -14.98 -6.31
CA SER A 187 3.53 -15.77 -5.43
C SER A 187 5.02 -15.49 -5.67
N PHE A 188 5.44 -15.32 -6.92
CA PHE A 188 6.81 -14.91 -7.26
C PHE A 188 7.15 -13.52 -6.70
N CYS A 189 6.27 -12.53 -6.84
CA CYS A 189 6.48 -11.20 -6.29
C CYS A 189 6.59 -11.25 -4.76
N GLN A 190 5.72 -12.01 -4.09
CA GLN A 190 5.73 -12.16 -2.63
C GLN A 190 7.03 -12.78 -2.09
N THR A 191 7.70 -13.66 -2.84
CA THR A 191 8.97 -14.27 -2.42
C THR A 191 10.19 -13.42 -2.80
N THR A 192 10.09 -12.61 -3.85
CA THR A 192 11.21 -11.83 -4.38
C THR A 192 11.31 -10.45 -3.73
N LEU A 193 10.18 -9.81 -3.41
CA LEU A 193 10.12 -8.49 -2.78
C LEU A 193 10.91 -8.38 -1.45
N PRO A 194 10.87 -9.35 -0.53
CA PRO A 194 11.67 -9.30 0.70
C PRO A 194 13.19 -9.36 0.49
N ARG A 195 13.65 -9.63 -0.73
CA ARG A 195 15.08 -9.72 -1.09
C ARG A 195 15.57 -8.52 -1.91
N ILE A 196 14.67 -7.65 -2.34
CA ILE A 196 14.97 -6.45 -3.14
C ILE A 196 14.94 -5.19 -2.26
N VAL A 197 14.37 -5.27 -1.05
CA VAL A 197 14.34 -4.18 -0.05
C VAL A 197 15.39 -4.43 1.03
#